data_AF-A0A8T7ACR5-F1
#
_entry.id   AF-A0A8T7ACR5-F1
#
_cell.length_a   1.000
_cell.length_b   1.000
_cell.length_c   1.000
_cell.angle_alpha   90.00
_cell.angle_beta   90.00
_cell.angle_gamma   90.00
#
_symmetry.space_group_name_H-M   'P 1'
#
loop_
_entity.id
_entity.type
_entity.pdbx_description
1 polymer ?
#
loop_
_entity_poly.entity_id
_entity_poly.type
_entity_poly.pdbx_seq_one_letter_code
_entity_poly.pdbx_strand_id
1 'polypeptide(L)'
;MQYKEAIDKSLALVLRAKDSTGKDEVAVFSGVFVKRGEEYFIKRNEEKDLEIREEWLERIETVTADWYDILLNCEYQLSLTVG
;
A
#
# COMPACT_ATOMS: atom_id res chain seq x y z
N MET A 1 14.63 -4.65 -4.61
CA MET A 1 13.62 -5.52 -5.28
C MET A 1 12.76 -4.63 -6.14
N GLN A 2 12.53 -4.97 -7.41
CA GLN A 2 11.87 -4.04 -8.32
C GLN A 2 10.37 -4.11 -8.06
N TYR A 3 9.75 -3.03 -7.56
CA TYR A 3 8.29 -2.87 -7.45
C TYR A 3 7.51 -3.34 -8.69
N LYS A 4 8.18 -3.43 -9.84
CA LYS A 4 7.68 -4.04 -11.07
C LYS A 4 7.12 -5.46 -10.87
N GLU A 5 7.70 -6.24 -9.96
CA GLU A 5 7.21 -7.59 -9.63
C GLU A 5 5.88 -7.55 -8.85
N ALA A 6 5.58 -6.43 -8.19
CA ALA A 6 4.31 -6.21 -7.50
C ALA A 6 3.19 -5.74 -8.44
N ILE A 7 3.49 -5.36 -9.69
CA ILE A 7 2.47 -4.91 -10.65
C ILE A 7 1.50 -6.07 -10.94
N ASP A 8 0.22 -5.75 -10.96
CA ASP A 8 -0.92 -6.68 -11.07
C ASP A 8 -1.06 -7.64 -9.89
N LYS A 9 -0.38 -7.37 -8.77
CA LYS A 9 -0.45 -8.14 -7.53
C LYS A 9 -1.22 -7.40 -6.44
N SER A 10 -1.61 -8.16 -5.42
CA SER A 10 -2.28 -7.62 -4.24
C SER A 10 -1.31 -6.76 -3.41
N LEU A 11 -1.72 -5.52 -3.10
CA LEU A 11 -0.93 -4.55 -2.36
C LEU A 11 -1.76 -3.92 -1.24
N ALA A 12 -1.18 -3.92 -0.03
CA ALA A 12 -1.71 -3.19 1.12
C ALA A 12 -0.94 -1.89 1.33
N LEU A 13 -1.64 -0.75 1.26
CA LEU A 13 -1.13 0.54 1.73
C LEU A 13 -1.41 0.70 3.22
N VAL A 14 -0.36 0.81 4.01
CA VAL A 14 -0.42 1.01 5.45
C VAL A 14 -0.03 2.46 5.75
N LEU A 15 -1.00 3.27 6.17
CA LEU A 15 -0.78 4.64 6.61
C LEU A 15 -0.69 4.67 8.13
N ARG A 16 0.38 5.27 8.66
CA ARG A 16 0.54 5.55 10.09
C ARG A 16 0.52 7.04 10.31
N ALA A 17 -0.38 7.53 11.14
CA ALA A 17 -0.50 8.94 11.50
C ALA A 17 -0.58 9.08 13.02
N LYS A 18 -0.37 10.30 13.52
CA LYS A 18 -0.73 10.66 14.89
C LYS A 18 -1.99 11.49 14.88
N ASP A 19 -2.95 11.15 15.73
CA ASP A 19 -4.14 11.97 15.93
C ASP A 19 -3.80 13.26 16.71
N SER A 20 -4.79 14.15 16.88
CA SER A 20 -4.63 15.41 17.63
C SER A 20 -4.30 15.23 19.11
N THR A 21 -4.38 14.00 19.64
CA THR A 21 -4.02 13.65 21.02
C THR A 21 -2.64 12.99 21.11
N GLY A 22 -1.96 12.79 19.98
CA GLY A 22 -0.65 12.15 19.90
C GLY A 22 -0.71 10.62 19.90
N LYS A 23 -1.90 10.04 19.73
CA LYS A 23 -2.09 8.59 19.64
C LYS A 23 -1.84 8.12 18.20
N ASP A 24 -1.16 6.99 18.06
CA ASP A 24 -0.92 6.39 16.75
C ASP A 24 -2.23 5.82 16.19
N GLU A 25 -2.58 6.27 14.98
CA GLU A 25 -3.64 5.71 14.16
C GLU A 25 -3.04 5.01 12.94
N VAL A 26 -3.59 3.84 12.63
CA VAL A 26 -3.18 3.04 11.47
C VAL A 26 -4.40 2.81 10.59
N ALA A 27 -4.27 3.16 9.31
CA ALA A 27 -5.24 2.82 8.28
C ALA A 27 -4.60 1.87 7.27
N VAL A 28 -5.35 0.85 6.85
CA VAL A 28 -4.92 -0.12 5.83
C VAL A 28 -5.90 -0.08 4.67
N PHE A 29 -5.37 0.12 3.47
CA PHE A 29 -6.12 0.07 2.22
C PHE A 29 -5.55 -1.03 1.35
N SER A 30 -6.37 -1.98 0.94
CA SER A 30 -5.94 -3.07 0.06
C SER A 30 -6.53 -2.93 -1.34
N GLY A 31 -5.83 -3.49 -2.31
CA GLY A 31 -6.30 -3.58 -3.70
C GLY A 31 -5.24 -4.19 -4.60
N VAL A 32 -5.39 -3.98 -5.91
CA VAL A 32 -4.42 -4.46 -6.90
C VAL A 32 -3.51 -3.31 -7.31
N PHE A 33 -2.20 -3.51 -7.23
CA PHE A 33 -1.25 -2.52 -7.73
C PHE A 33 -1.24 -2.51 -9.25
N VAL A 34 -1.56 -1.37 -9.87
CA VAL A 34 -1.68 -1.25 -11.32
C VAL A 34 -0.88 -0.05 -11.82
N LYS A 35 -0.33 -0.18 -13.04
CA LYS A 35 0.28 0.92 -13.78
C LYS A 35 -0.65 1.35 -14.91
N ARG A 36 -0.91 2.65 -15.04
CA ARG A 36 -1.72 3.23 -16.14
C ARG A 36 -0.92 4.35 -16.80
N GLY A 37 -0.34 4.06 -17.96
CA GLY A 37 0.60 4.99 -18.59
C GLY A 37 1.87 5.15 -17.73
N GLU A 38 2.15 6.36 -17.28
CA GLU A 38 3.28 6.68 -16.40
C GLU A 38 2.92 6.66 -14.91
N GLU A 39 1.63 6.58 -14.59
CA GLU A 39 1.13 6.67 -13.21
C GLU A 39 0.89 5.29 -12.59
N TYR A 40 0.94 5.26 -11.25
CA TYR A 40 0.77 4.04 -10.46
C TYR A 40 -0.38 4.17 -9.48
N PHE A 41 -1.16 3.11 -9.31
CA PHE A 41 -2.37 3.14 -8.49
C PHE A 41 -2.58 1.84 -7.70
N ILE A 42 -3.34 1.93 -6.62
CA ILE A 42 -4.04 0.81 -6.01
C ILE A 42 -5.47 0.83 -6.54
N LYS A 43 -5.78 -0.13 -7.42
CA LYS A 43 -7.14 -0.34 -7.90
C LYS A 43 -7.97 -0.98 -6.78
N ARG A 44 -9.00 -0.27 -6.33
CA ARG A 44 -9.93 -0.75 -5.30
C ARG A 44 -11.27 -1.10 -5.96
N ASN A 45 -12.07 -1.97 -5.35
CA ASN A 45 -13.30 -2.47 -5.97
C ASN A 45 -14.37 -1.38 -6.12
N GLU A 46 -14.96 -0.94 -5.01
CA GLU A 46 -16.10 -0.01 -4.99
C GLU A 46 -15.71 1.39 -4.52
N GLU A 47 -14.41 1.63 -4.37
CA GLU A 47 -13.85 2.90 -3.91
C GLU A 47 -12.97 3.54 -4.98
N LYS A 48 -12.72 4.83 -4.84
CA LYS A 48 -11.78 5.56 -5.70
C LYS A 48 -10.38 4.92 -5.62
N ASP A 49 -9.75 4.72 -6.76
CA ASP A 49 -8.36 4.28 -6.83
C ASP A 49 -7.43 5.24 -6.06
N LEU A 50 -6.43 4.68 -5.41
CA LEU A 50 -5.42 5.46 -4.69
C LEU A 50 -4.20 5.63 -5.57
N GLU A 51 -3.78 6.85 -5.81
CA GLU A 51 -2.56 7.15 -6.55
C GLU A 51 -1.32 6.88 -5.67
N ILE A 52 -0.33 6.20 -6.23
CA ILE A 52 0.98 5.97 -5.62
C ILE A 52 1.98 6.83 -6.36
N ARG A 53 2.69 7.67 -5.62
CA ARG A 53 3.74 8.52 -6.18
C ARG A 53 5.00 7.71 -6.47
N GLU A 54 5.74 8.10 -7.51
CA GLU A 54 6.94 7.39 -7.93
C GLU A 54 7.99 7.29 -6.83
N GLU A 55 8.16 8.33 -6.00
CA GLU A 55 9.13 8.33 -4.91
C GLU A 55 8.84 7.30 -3.81
N TRP A 56 7.64 6.72 -3.78
CA TRP A 56 7.26 5.70 -2.81
C TRP A 56 7.46 4.27 -3.31
N LEU A 57 7.63 4.08 -4.62
CA LEU A 57 7.68 2.75 -5.23
C LEU A 57 8.82 1.89 -4.69
N GLU A 58 9.97 2.49 -4.37
CA GLU A 58 11.12 1.77 -3.82
C GLU A 58 10.87 1.21 -2.41
N ARG A 59 9.81 1.66 -1.73
CA ARG A 59 9.40 1.22 -0.39
C ARG A 59 8.40 0.05 -0.42
N ILE A 60 8.04 -0.45 -1.61
CA ILE A 60 7.16 -1.60 -1.73
C ILE A 60 7.94 -2.86 -1.36
N GLU A 61 7.41 -3.60 -0.40
CA GLU A 61 8.03 -4.81 0.15
C GLU A 61 7.05 -5.99 0.11
N THR A 62 7.58 -7.21 0.03
CA THR A 62 6.78 -8.43 0.18
C THR A 62 6.27 -8.56 1.61
N VAL A 63 5.03 -8.97 1.78
CA VAL A 63 4.45 -9.25 3.09
C VAL A 63 5.06 -10.52 3.65
N THR A 64 5.55 -10.48 4.89
CA THR A 64 6.02 -11.67 5.59
C THR A 64 4.84 -12.48 6.12
N ALA A 65 5.03 -13.78 6.37
CA ALA A 65 3.97 -14.67 6.82
C ALA A 65 3.20 -14.15 8.05
N ASP A 66 3.92 -13.50 8.99
CA ASP A 66 3.34 -12.95 10.22
C ASP A 66 2.33 -11.81 9.97
N TRP A 67 2.44 -11.11 8.84
CA TRP A 67 1.59 -9.97 8.49
C TRP A 67 0.53 -10.30 7.44
N TYR A 68 0.56 -11.49 6.85
CA TYR A 68 -0.30 -11.88 5.74
C TYR A 68 -1.80 -11.81 6.12
N ASP A 69 -2.16 -12.38 7.27
CA ASP A 69 -3.54 -12.35 7.78
C ASP A 69 -3.97 -10.93 8.21
N ILE A 70 -3.03 -10.11 8.66
CA ILE A 70 -3.28 -8.73 9.11
C ILE A 70 -3.51 -7.80 7.91
N LEU A 71 -2.79 -8.03 6.81
CA LEU A 71 -2.84 -7.21 5.59
C LEU A 71 -3.80 -7.78 4.54
N LEU A 72 -4.87 -8.45 5.00
CA LEU A 72 -5.96 -8.94 4.16
C LEU A 72 -5.48 -9.85 3.02
N ASN A 73 -4.47 -10.68 3.29
CA ASN A 73 -3.85 -11.62 2.33
C ASN A 73 -3.14 -10.94 1.15
N CYS A 74 -2.71 -9.67 1.29
CA CYS A 74 -1.91 -9.02 0.26
C CYS A 74 -0.50 -9.63 0.17
N GLU A 75 0.01 -9.78 -1.05
CA GLU A 75 1.36 -10.27 -1.34
C GLU A 75 2.42 -9.20 -1.04
N TYR A 76 2.06 -7.92 -1.22
CA TYR A 76 2.94 -6.78 -1.04
C TYR A 76 2.34 -5.75 -0.09
N GLN A 77 3.21 -4.92 0.49
CA GLN A 77 2.85 -3.78 1.30
C GLN A 77 3.62 -2.51 0.90
N LEU A 78 2.99 -1.37 1.13
CA LEU A 78 3.60 -0.05 1.12
C LEU A 78 3.28 0.64 2.45
N SER A 79 4.28 0.83 3.30
CA SER A 79 4.11 1.51 4.58
C SER A 79 4.55 2.98 4.48
N LEU A 80 3.63 3.92 4.73
CA LEU A 80 3.88 5.36 4.77
C LEU A 80 3.54 5.94 6.16
N THR A 81 4.29 6.98 6.54
CA THR A 81 3.98 7.78 7.73
C THR A 81 3.47 9.14 7.28
N VAL A 82 2.33 9.55 7.82
CA VAL A 82 1.74 10.88 7.62
C VAL A 82 2.06 11.69 8.88
N GLY A 83 2.69 12.85 8.69
CA GLY A 83 3.10 13.76 9.77
C GLY A 83 2.91 15.21 9.38
#